data_AF-A0A2N6L7S4-F1
#
_entry.id   AF-A0A2N6L7S4-F1
#
_cell.length_a   1.000
_cell.length_b   1.000
_cell.length_c   1.000
_cell.angle_alpha   90.00
_cell.angle_beta   90.00
_cell.angle_gamma   90.00
#
_symmetry.space_group_name_H-M   'P 1'
#
loop_
_entity.id
_entity.type
_entity.pdbx_description
1 polymer ?
#
loop_
_entity_poly.entity_id
_entity_poly.type
_entity_poly.pdbx_seq_one_letter_code
_entity_poly.pdbx_strand_id
1 'polypeptide(L)'
;MRRDSIFYKLFQQFPSLLFELLTNPPENADKYKFDSVAVKEPKFEIDGVFLPPENEYAGIVYFCEVQFQKDERLYERVFAESLLYFYRNRDRFSDWQAVIIYPFRSIEQSDIYPHRGLLNSNQVHRVYLNELGDIRSLPLWVALMVLTTLEEKQAAEEAKYLLTRSQQEASQSSSRAIIEMITTIMVYKFEQLSRTEVEQMLGITLKETRVYREIKEEGRQEGRQEGRQEGRQEGRQ
;
A
#
# COMPACT_ATOMS: atom_id res chain seq x y z
N MET A 1 -3.98 8.38 5.39
CA MET A 1 -4.87 8.33 4.20
C MET A 1 -4.16 8.60 2.88
N ARG A 2 -3.54 9.77 2.62
CA ARG A 2 -2.94 10.11 1.30
C ARG A 2 -1.83 9.18 0.79
N ARG A 3 -1.03 8.58 1.69
CA ARG A 3 0.02 7.63 1.30
C ARG A 3 -0.55 6.23 1.09
N ASP A 4 -1.57 5.86 1.85
CA ASP A 4 -2.23 4.56 1.79
C ASP A 4 -2.87 4.32 0.41
N SER A 5 -3.44 5.37 -0.20
CA SER A 5 -4.02 5.30 -1.56
C SER A 5 -3.00 5.04 -2.68
N ILE A 6 -1.73 5.41 -2.48
CA ILE A 6 -0.65 5.11 -3.43
C ILE A 6 -0.39 3.60 -3.47
N PHE A 7 -0.32 2.96 -2.30
CA PHE A 7 -0.09 1.52 -2.18
C PHE A 7 -1.28 0.73 -2.71
N TYR A 8 -2.50 1.16 -2.39
CA TYR A 8 -3.70 0.53 -2.90
C TYR A 8 -3.71 0.48 -4.44
N LYS A 9 -3.41 1.59 -5.11
CA LYS A 9 -3.36 1.63 -6.59
C LYS A 9 -2.22 0.79 -7.16
N LEU A 10 -1.09 0.76 -6.47
CA LEU A 10 0.03 -0.09 -6.84
C LEU A 10 -0.38 -1.57 -6.80
N PHE A 11 -1.02 -2.03 -5.73
CA PHE A 11 -1.49 -3.41 -5.61
C PHE A 11 -2.64 -3.73 -6.57
N GLN A 12 -3.53 -2.78 -6.83
CA GLN A 12 -4.60 -2.95 -7.80
C GLN A 12 -4.05 -3.17 -9.22
N GLN A 13 -2.97 -2.46 -9.59
CA GLN A 13 -2.34 -2.61 -10.90
C GLN A 13 -1.40 -3.82 -10.98
N PHE A 14 -0.69 -4.11 -9.89
CA PHE A 14 0.32 -5.15 -9.81
C PHE A 14 0.17 -5.93 -8.49
N PRO A 15 -0.77 -6.90 -8.43
CA PRO A 15 -1.04 -7.64 -7.20
C PRO A 15 0.15 -8.48 -6.72
N SER A 16 1.00 -8.93 -7.64
CA SER A 16 2.16 -9.76 -7.32
C SER A 16 3.17 -9.06 -6.38
N LEU A 17 3.15 -7.73 -6.33
CA LEU A 17 4.10 -6.92 -5.55
C LEU A 17 3.98 -7.12 -4.04
N LEU A 18 2.81 -7.55 -3.55
CA LEU A 18 2.66 -7.92 -2.14
C LEU A 18 3.65 -9.03 -1.77
N PHE A 19 3.83 -9.99 -2.65
CA PHE A 19 4.62 -11.19 -2.40
C PHE A 19 6.13 -10.93 -2.45
N GLU A 20 6.58 -9.82 -3.06
CA GLU A 20 7.97 -9.37 -2.97
C GLU A 20 8.37 -8.95 -1.55
N LEU A 21 7.39 -8.64 -0.68
CA LEU A 21 7.61 -8.29 0.73
C LEU A 21 7.69 -9.51 1.65
N LEU A 22 7.35 -10.70 1.16
CA LEU A 22 7.30 -11.92 1.96
C LEU A 22 8.58 -12.72 1.81
N THR A 23 9.06 -13.29 2.92
CA THR A 23 10.22 -14.19 2.89
C THR A 23 9.93 -15.48 2.13
N ASN A 24 8.69 -15.97 2.20
CA ASN A 24 8.25 -17.21 1.57
C ASN A 24 6.98 -16.95 0.75
N PRO A 25 7.10 -16.33 -0.44
CA PRO A 25 5.95 -16.10 -1.31
C PRO A 25 5.39 -17.41 -1.87
N PRO A 26 4.09 -17.48 -2.18
CA PRO A 26 3.52 -18.66 -2.82
C PRO A 26 4.03 -18.81 -4.26
N GLU A 27 4.24 -20.04 -4.73
CA GLU A 27 4.77 -20.32 -6.09
C GLU A 27 3.91 -19.73 -7.21
N ASN A 28 2.61 -19.51 -6.96
CA ASN A 28 1.65 -18.94 -7.89
C ASN A 28 1.39 -17.43 -7.66
N ALA A 29 2.29 -16.70 -6.99
CA ALA A 29 2.19 -15.27 -6.68
C ALA A 29 1.74 -14.41 -7.90
N ASP A 30 2.31 -14.67 -9.08
CA ASP A 30 2.00 -13.93 -10.31
C ASP A 30 0.56 -14.10 -10.83
N LYS A 31 -0.20 -15.04 -10.26
CA LYS A 31 -1.58 -15.34 -10.66
C LYS A 31 -2.62 -14.79 -9.68
N TYR A 32 -2.19 -14.15 -8.60
CA TYR A 32 -3.12 -13.53 -7.66
C TYR A 32 -3.81 -12.31 -8.27
N LYS A 33 -5.05 -12.09 -7.84
CA LYS A 33 -5.84 -10.92 -8.22
C LYS A 33 -6.09 -10.06 -6.99
N PHE A 34 -6.01 -8.75 -7.17
CA PHE A 34 -6.40 -7.79 -6.14
C PHE A 34 -7.90 -7.53 -6.20
N ASP A 35 -8.54 -7.50 -5.04
CA ASP A 35 -9.96 -7.20 -4.85
C ASP A 35 -10.14 -6.29 -3.63
N SER A 36 -11.17 -5.45 -3.66
CA SER A 36 -11.55 -4.56 -2.56
C SER A 36 -13.02 -4.85 -2.24
N VAL A 37 -13.30 -5.38 -1.06
CA VAL A 37 -14.64 -5.89 -0.74
C VAL A 37 -15.28 -5.08 0.37
N ALA A 38 -16.34 -4.34 0.01
CA ALA A 38 -17.24 -3.73 0.96
C ALA A 38 -18.23 -4.78 1.49
N VAL A 39 -18.12 -5.09 2.79
CA VAL A 39 -19.04 -5.99 3.47
C VAL A 39 -20.30 -5.22 3.86
N LYS A 40 -21.46 -5.70 3.38
CA LYS A 40 -22.72 -4.93 3.49
C LYS A 40 -23.21 -4.72 4.93
N GLU A 41 -22.95 -5.62 5.89
CA GLU A 41 -23.35 -5.47 7.30
C GLU A 41 -22.47 -6.30 8.26
N PRO A 42 -21.95 -5.73 9.36
CA PRO A 42 -21.62 -4.30 9.57
C PRO A 42 -20.71 -3.78 8.45
N LYS A 43 -20.60 -2.45 8.28
CA LYS A 43 -19.70 -1.82 7.31
C LYS A 43 -18.24 -2.16 7.65
N PHE A 44 -17.76 -3.27 7.12
CA PHE A 44 -16.36 -3.64 7.13
C PHE A 44 -15.85 -3.44 5.71
N GLU A 45 -14.84 -2.61 5.55
CA GLU A 45 -14.17 -2.38 4.27
C GLU A 45 -12.78 -2.97 4.41
N ILE A 46 -12.52 -4.04 3.64
CA ILE A 46 -11.18 -4.62 3.58
C ILE A 46 -10.52 -4.07 2.34
N ASP A 47 -9.52 -3.22 2.56
CA ASP A 47 -8.89 -2.46 1.49
C ASP A 47 -7.97 -3.33 0.62
N GLY A 48 -7.30 -4.35 1.18
CA GLY A 48 -6.44 -5.23 0.40
C GLY A 48 -6.83 -6.69 0.51
N VAL A 49 -7.60 -7.22 -0.43
CA VAL A 49 -7.85 -8.67 -0.54
C VAL A 49 -7.15 -9.23 -1.77
N PHE A 50 -6.28 -10.22 -1.59
CA PHE A 50 -5.54 -10.86 -2.67
C PHE A 50 -6.03 -12.29 -2.81
N LEU A 51 -6.72 -12.53 -3.92
CA LEU A 51 -7.39 -13.78 -4.22
C LEU A 51 -6.43 -14.72 -4.97
N PRO A 52 -6.28 -15.97 -4.53
CA PRO A 52 -5.53 -16.97 -5.28
C PRO A 52 -6.23 -17.26 -6.62
N PRO A 53 -5.51 -17.79 -7.62
CA PRO A 53 -6.14 -18.20 -8.88
C PRO A 53 -7.23 -19.24 -8.64
N GLU A 54 -8.29 -19.19 -9.43
CA GLU A 54 -9.34 -20.20 -9.43
C GLU A 54 -8.78 -21.52 -9.99
N ASN A 55 -8.57 -22.49 -9.11
CA ASN A 55 -8.10 -23.84 -9.41
C ASN A 55 -8.90 -24.88 -8.60
N GLU A 56 -8.72 -26.17 -8.89
CA GLU A 56 -9.45 -27.26 -8.20
C GLU A 56 -9.17 -27.34 -6.69
N TYR A 57 -8.09 -26.72 -6.20
CA TYR A 57 -7.70 -26.75 -4.79
C TYR A 57 -7.82 -25.36 -4.17
N ALA A 58 -8.59 -25.23 -3.11
CA ALA A 58 -8.75 -23.97 -2.39
C ALA A 58 -7.38 -23.36 -2.02
N GLY A 59 -7.07 -22.16 -2.53
CA GLY A 59 -5.80 -21.46 -2.27
C GLY A 59 -5.79 -20.70 -0.95
N ILE A 60 -4.73 -19.92 -0.72
CA ILE A 60 -4.58 -19.05 0.45
C ILE A 60 -5.06 -17.66 0.07
N VAL A 61 -5.96 -17.06 0.86
CA VAL A 61 -6.32 -15.65 0.70
C VAL A 61 -5.36 -14.78 1.53
N TYR A 62 -4.88 -13.67 0.95
CA TYR A 62 -4.08 -12.70 1.70
C TYR A 62 -4.86 -11.43 1.93
N PHE A 63 -4.80 -10.93 3.15
CA PHE A 63 -5.31 -9.63 3.55
C PHE A 63 -4.13 -8.68 3.72
N CYS A 64 -4.17 -7.50 3.13
CA CYS A 64 -3.12 -6.51 3.25
C CYS A 64 -3.69 -5.23 3.84
N GLU A 65 -3.00 -4.70 4.85
CA GLU A 65 -3.28 -3.41 5.44
C GLU A 65 -2.02 -2.55 5.38
N VAL A 66 -2.16 -1.31 4.90
CA VAL A 66 -1.05 -0.35 4.81
C VAL A 66 -1.34 0.79 5.79
N GLN A 67 -0.48 0.94 6.80
CA GLN A 67 -0.74 1.85 7.92
C GLN A 67 0.38 2.88 8.09
N PHE A 68 0.14 4.12 7.61
CA PHE A 68 1.08 5.24 7.75
C PHE A 68 0.84 6.15 8.96
N GLN A 69 -0.26 5.95 9.69
CA GLN A 69 -0.60 6.72 10.89
C GLN A 69 -0.81 5.76 12.06
N LYS A 70 -0.58 6.22 13.29
CA LYS A 70 -0.78 5.33 14.43
C LYS A 70 -2.27 5.07 14.63
N ASP A 71 -2.65 3.80 14.63
CA ASP A 71 -4.00 3.33 14.96
C ASP A 71 -3.89 2.32 16.10
N GLU A 72 -4.33 2.71 17.29
CA GLU A 72 -4.26 1.88 18.50
C GLU A 72 -5.32 0.76 18.52
N ARG A 73 -6.12 0.62 17.46
CA ARG A 73 -7.12 -0.44 17.30
C ARG A 73 -7.00 -1.18 15.95
N LEU A 74 -5.86 -1.03 15.29
CA LEU A 74 -5.61 -1.62 13.98
C LEU A 74 -5.82 -3.13 14.00
N TYR A 75 -5.24 -3.81 15.00
CA TYR A 75 -5.26 -5.27 15.04
C TYR A 75 -6.65 -5.82 15.35
N GLU A 76 -7.41 -5.17 16.24
CA GLU A 76 -8.81 -5.49 16.48
C GLU A 76 -9.62 -5.42 15.19
N ARG A 77 -9.43 -4.35 14.40
CA ARG A 77 -10.13 -4.13 13.14
C ARG A 77 -9.71 -5.15 12.09
N VAL A 78 -8.43 -5.21 11.75
CA VAL A 78 -7.90 -6.09 10.68
C VAL A 78 -8.24 -7.55 10.95
N PHE A 79 -8.12 -8.04 12.19
CA PHE A 79 -8.44 -9.43 12.50
C PHE A 79 -9.94 -9.71 12.47
N ALA A 80 -10.77 -8.80 13.01
CA ALA A 80 -12.23 -8.97 12.93
C ALA A 80 -12.70 -9.03 11.47
N GLU A 81 -12.20 -8.13 10.65
CA GLU A 81 -12.56 -8.01 9.22
C GLU A 81 -12.08 -9.20 8.41
N SER A 82 -10.80 -9.53 8.51
CA SER A 82 -10.17 -10.64 7.78
C SER A 82 -10.81 -11.98 8.12
N LEU A 83 -11.00 -12.26 9.42
CA LEU A 83 -11.58 -13.53 9.86
C LEU A 83 -13.07 -13.62 9.51
N LEU A 84 -13.81 -12.51 9.53
CA LEU A 84 -15.20 -12.50 9.07
C LEU A 84 -15.29 -12.78 7.58
N TYR A 85 -14.42 -12.17 6.76
CA TYR A 85 -14.37 -12.43 5.33
C TYR A 85 -14.02 -13.90 5.05
N PHE A 86 -12.99 -14.42 5.71
CA PHE A 86 -12.57 -15.81 5.59
C PHE A 86 -13.68 -16.77 5.99
N TYR A 87 -14.36 -16.54 7.12
CA TYR A 87 -15.51 -17.32 7.56
C TYR A 87 -16.63 -17.37 6.49
N ARG A 88 -17.00 -16.21 5.92
CA ARG A 88 -18.04 -16.12 4.89
C ARG A 88 -17.66 -16.80 3.57
N ASN A 89 -16.37 -17.01 3.33
CA ASN A 89 -15.83 -17.61 2.12
C ASN A 89 -15.06 -18.91 2.41
N ARG A 90 -15.37 -19.59 3.53
CA ARG A 90 -14.54 -20.69 4.06
C ARG A 90 -14.31 -21.82 3.07
N ASP A 91 -15.29 -22.10 2.20
CA ASP A 91 -15.20 -23.16 1.20
C ASP A 91 -14.31 -22.79 0.00
N ARG A 92 -14.00 -21.50 -0.18
CA ARG A 92 -13.17 -21.01 -1.30
C ARG A 92 -11.67 -21.07 -0.99
N PHE A 93 -11.29 -21.11 0.28
CA PHE A 93 -9.91 -20.95 0.72
C PHE A 93 -9.50 -22.06 1.68
N SER A 94 -8.26 -22.56 1.53
CA SER A 94 -7.68 -23.53 2.46
C SER A 94 -7.09 -22.86 3.70
N ASP A 95 -6.61 -21.64 3.55
CA ASP A 95 -5.95 -20.87 4.60
C ASP A 95 -6.08 -19.35 4.34
N TRP A 96 -5.68 -18.55 5.32
CA TRP A 96 -5.58 -17.10 5.22
C TRP A 96 -4.23 -16.60 5.76
N GLN A 97 -3.78 -15.46 5.24
CA GLN A 97 -2.65 -14.72 5.78
C GLN A 97 -2.94 -13.22 5.82
N ALA A 98 -2.30 -12.50 6.73
CA ALA A 98 -2.37 -11.06 6.85
C ALA A 98 -0.98 -10.44 6.69
N VAL A 99 -0.88 -9.36 5.92
CA VAL A 99 0.34 -8.59 5.71
C VAL A 99 0.06 -7.15 6.12
N ILE A 100 0.75 -6.68 7.15
CA ILE A 100 0.59 -5.32 7.68
C ILE A 100 1.87 -4.56 7.37
N ILE A 101 1.75 -3.51 6.57
CA ILE A 101 2.87 -2.71 6.07
C ILE A 101 2.90 -1.38 6.81
N TYR A 102 4.03 -1.10 7.45
CA TYR A 102 4.30 0.15 8.16
C TYR A 102 5.48 0.88 7.53
N PRO A 103 5.48 2.23 7.51
CA PRO A 103 6.68 2.97 7.16
C PRO A 103 7.77 2.81 8.23
N PHE A 104 7.37 2.80 9.51
CA PHE A 104 8.25 2.68 10.67
C PHE A 104 7.60 1.83 11.77
N ARG A 105 8.41 1.11 12.55
CA ARG A 105 7.95 0.35 13.72
C ARG A 105 7.22 1.20 14.76
N SER A 106 7.60 2.47 14.90
CA SER A 106 6.94 3.40 15.83
C SER A 106 5.47 3.70 15.50
N ILE A 107 5.01 3.34 14.30
CA ILE A 107 3.62 3.50 13.85
C ILE A 107 2.74 2.31 14.26
N GLU A 108 3.35 1.16 14.58
CA GLU A 108 2.63 -0.02 15.06
C GLU A 108 1.82 0.32 16.34
N GLN A 109 0.65 -0.31 16.47
CA GLN A 109 -0.17 -0.26 17.68
C GLN A 109 0.67 -0.60 18.90
N SER A 110 0.51 0.14 19.99
CA SER A 110 1.37 0.00 21.17
C SER A 110 1.05 -1.28 21.95
N ASP A 111 -0.24 -1.52 22.19
CA ASP A 111 -0.71 -2.69 22.91
C ASP A 111 -0.98 -3.85 21.96
N ILE A 112 0.06 -4.66 21.74
CA ILE A 112 0.00 -5.84 20.89
C ILE A 112 -0.27 -7.13 21.68
N TYR A 113 -0.23 -7.06 23.02
CA TYR A 113 -0.35 -8.25 23.86
C TYR A 113 -1.68 -8.99 23.69
N PRO A 114 -2.85 -8.33 23.53
CA PRO A 114 -4.11 -9.02 23.26
C PRO A 114 -4.05 -9.96 22.06
N HIS A 115 -3.31 -9.60 21.02
CA HIS A 115 -3.24 -10.32 19.75
C HIS A 115 -1.97 -11.15 19.56
N ARG A 116 -1.12 -11.26 20.59
CA ARG A 116 0.18 -11.95 20.54
C ARG A 116 0.14 -13.37 19.93
N GLY A 117 -0.96 -14.10 20.09
CA GLY A 117 -1.10 -15.43 19.49
C GLY A 117 -1.13 -15.39 17.96
N LEU A 118 -1.87 -14.45 17.38
CA LEU A 118 -1.93 -14.24 15.93
C LEU A 118 -0.64 -13.59 15.42
N LEU A 119 -0.15 -12.55 16.12
CA LEU A 119 1.05 -11.80 15.70
C LEU A 119 2.35 -12.60 15.75
N ASN A 120 2.40 -13.67 16.55
CA ASN A 120 3.54 -14.59 16.60
C ASN A 120 3.34 -15.87 15.76
N SER A 121 2.20 -15.98 15.07
CA SER A 121 1.96 -17.09 14.13
C SER A 121 2.66 -16.84 12.79
N ASN A 122 2.72 -17.87 11.95
CA ASN A 122 3.18 -17.75 10.57
C ASN A 122 2.13 -17.18 9.61
N GLN A 123 0.92 -16.84 10.09
CA GLN A 123 -0.15 -16.27 9.27
C GLN A 123 -0.09 -14.74 9.21
N VAL A 124 0.63 -14.08 10.13
CA VAL A 124 0.67 -12.61 10.21
C VAL A 124 2.08 -12.09 9.97
N HIS A 125 2.23 -11.29 8.91
CA HIS A 125 3.48 -10.68 8.48
C HIS A 125 3.45 -9.20 8.78
N ARG A 126 4.40 -8.72 9.60
CA ARG A 126 4.59 -7.30 9.88
C ARG A 126 5.81 -6.82 9.12
N VAL A 127 5.59 -5.92 8.15
CA VAL A 127 6.61 -5.39 7.26
C VAL A 127 6.87 -3.94 7.66
N TYR A 128 8.13 -3.61 7.98
CA TYR A 128 8.55 -2.25 8.30
C TYR A 128 9.47 -1.76 7.18
N LEU A 129 8.98 -0.84 6.36
CA LEU A 129 9.65 -0.41 5.13
C LEU A 129 11.04 0.17 5.40
N ASN A 130 11.22 0.92 6.49
CA ASN A 130 12.51 1.47 6.89
C ASN A 130 13.52 0.41 7.38
N GLU A 131 13.11 -0.85 7.58
CA GLU A 131 13.94 -1.96 8.06
C GLU A 131 14.29 -2.95 6.92
N LEU A 132 13.86 -2.70 5.68
CA LEU A 132 14.12 -3.59 4.54
C LEU A 132 15.56 -3.52 3.99
N GLY A 133 16.38 -2.60 4.49
CA GLY A 133 17.78 -2.45 4.11
C GLY A 133 18.01 -1.37 3.06
N ASP A 134 19.10 -1.50 2.29
CA ASP A 134 19.48 -0.50 1.29
C ASP A 134 18.52 -0.49 0.10
N ILE A 135 17.84 0.64 -0.10
CA ILE A 135 16.89 0.89 -1.18
C ILE A 135 17.42 0.52 -2.57
N ARG A 136 18.72 0.65 -2.82
CA ARG A 136 19.33 0.35 -4.12
C ARG A 136 19.47 -1.15 -4.38
N SER A 137 19.50 -1.96 -3.32
CA SER A 137 19.57 -3.42 -3.39
C SER A 137 18.20 -4.10 -3.49
N LEU A 138 17.12 -3.35 -3.21
CA LEU A 138 15.76 -3.88 -3.19
C LEU A 138 15.23 -4.12 -4.62
N PRO A 139 14.26 -5.04 -4.79
CA PRO A 139 13.41 -5.08 -5.98
C PRO A 139 12.82 -3.69 -6.27
N LEU A 140 12.68 -3.32 -7.54
CA LEU A 140 12.28 -1.97 -7.95
C LEU A 140 11.01 -1.49 -7.22
N TRP A 141 10.00 -2.35 -7.13
CA TRP A 141 8.73 -2.00 -6.49
C TRP A 141 8.84 -1.86 -4.98
N VAL A 142 9.57 -2.75 -4.32
CA VAL A 142 9.88 -2.62 -2.90
C VAL A 142 10.65 -1.33 -2.63
N ALA A 143 11.60 -0.97 -3.50
CA ALA A 143 12.33 0.30 -3.41
C ALA A 143 11.41 1.53 -3.52
N LEU A 144 10.38 1.49 -4.37
CA LEU A 144 9.36 2.54 -4.43
C LEU A 144 8.57 2.67 -3.13
N MET A 145 8.22 1.55 -2.49
CA MET A 145 7.57 1.58 -1.19
C MET A 145 8.48 2.23 -0.15
N VAL A 146 9.75 1.85 -0.11
CA VAL A 146 10.75 2.45 0.80
C VAL A 146 10.97 3.94 0.53
N LEU A 147 10.93 4.38 -0.73
CA LEU A 147 11.05 5.81 -1.09
C LEU A 147 10.03 6.70 -0.34
N THR A 148 8.85 6.18 -0.03
CA THR A 148 7.83 6.92 0.74
C THR A 148 8.28 7.28 2.15
N THR A 149 9.22 6.53 2.72
CA THR A 149 9.75 6.68 4.09
C THR A 149 10.94 7.62 4.18
N LEU A 150 11.67 7.85 3.08
CA LEU A 150 12.89 8.65 3.08
C LEU A 150 12.62 10.14 3.36
N GLU A 151 13.59 10.83 3.96
CA GLU A 151 13.54 12.29 4.10
C GLU A 151 13.70 12.98 2.74
N GLU A 152 13.16 14.20 2.61
CA GLU A 152 13.18 14.98 1.35
C GLU A 152 14.58 15.04 0.70
N LYS A 153 15.61 15.31 1.49
CA LYS A 153 16.99 15.44 0.99
C LYS A 153 17.48 14.18 0.28
N GLN A 154 17.18 13.01 0.83
CA GLN A 154 17.59 11.72 0.26
C GLN A 154 16.65 11.25 -0.84
N ALA A 155 15.34 11.51 -0.67
CA ALA A 155 14.31 11.05 -1.59
C ALA A 155 14.52 11.55 -3.02
N ALA A 156 15.01 12.79 -3.20
CA ALA A 156 15.28 13.33 -4.54
C ALA A 156 16.38 12.56 -5.28
N GLU A 157 17.47 12.21 -4.58
CA GLU A 157 18.58 11.45 -5.17
C GLU A 157 18.17 10.01 -5.46
N GLU A 158 17.50 9.35 -4.52
CA GLU A 158 17.05 7.97 -4.70
C GLU A 158 15.94 7.86 -5.76
N ALA A 159 15.05 8.84 -5.87
CA ALA A 159 14.06 8.89 -6.94
C ALA A 159 14.71 8.95 -8.33
N LYS A 160 15.75 9.78 -8.51
CA LYS A 160 16.51 9.85 -9.78
C LYS A 160 17.22 8.54 -10.10
N TYR A 161 17.81 7.92 -9.09
CA TYR A 161 18.44 6.62 -9.22
C TYR A 161 17.42 5.56 -9.69
N LEU A 162 16.26 5.48 -9.02
CA LEU A 162 15.20 4.53 -9.36
C LEU A 162 14.61 4.78 -10.75
N LEU A 163 14.49 6.04 -11.19
CA LEU A 163 14.08 6.37 -12.56
C LEU A 163 15.07 5.83 -13.61
N THR A 164 16.36 5.97 -13.35
CA THR A 164 17.41 5.47 -14.27
C THR A 164 17.38 3.95 -14.31
N ARG A 165 17.29 3.32 -13.12
CA ARG A 165 17.23 1.87 -12.97
C ARG A 165 16.00 1.27 -13.64
N SER A 166 14.83 1.90 -13.50
CA SER A 166 13.58 1.42 -14.11
C SER A 166 13.60 1.47 -15.64
N GLN A 167 14.38 2.36 -16.25
CA GLN A 167 14.55 2.41 -17.70
C GLN A 167 15.45 1.29 -18.23
N GLN A 168 16.35 0.77 -17.39
CA GLN A 168 17.32 -0.26 -17.75
C GLN A 168 16.80 -1.68 -17.49
N GLU A 169 16.13 -1.88 -16.35
CA GLU A 169 15.77 -3.22 -15.86
C GLU A 169 14.32 -3.64 -16.19
N ALA A 170 13.42 -2.68 -16.43
CA ALA A 170 11.99 -2.98 -16.56
C ALA A 170 11.50 -2.94 -18.01
N SER A 171 10.41 -3.67 -18.29
CA SER A 171 9.70 -3.55 -19.56
C SER A 171 9.20 -2.11 -19.79
N GLN A 172 8.94 -1.72 -21.04
CA GLN A 172 8.50 -0.35 -21.34
C GLN A 172 7.21 0.05 -20.61
N SER A 173 6.26 -0.88 -20.45
CA SER A 173 5.02 -0.65 -19.71
C SER A 173 5.28 -0.52 -18.21
N SER A 174 6.07 -1.43 -17.63
CA SER A 174 6.46 -1.40 -16.21
C SER A 174 7.25 -0.13 -15.87
N SER A 175 8.21 0.25 -16.72
CA SER A 175 9.02 1.46 -16.55
C SER A 175 8.15 2.71 -16.51
N ARG A 176 7.16 2.81 -17.39
CA ARG A 176 6.20 3.93 -17.37
C ARG A 176 5.39 4.00 -16.08
N ALA A 177 4.92 2.86 -15.58
CA ALA A 177 4.19 2.79 -14.31
C ALA A 177 5.09 3.16 -13.11
N ILE A 178 6.34 2.71 -13.10
CA ILE A 178 7.33 3.06 -12.07
C ILE A 178 7.60 4.57 -12.09
N ILE A 179 7.85 5.16 -13.26
CA ILE A 179 8.10 6.60 -13.40
C ILE A 179 6.91 7.42 -12.88
N GLU A 180 5.68 6.99 -13.21
CA GLU A 180 4.44 7.61 -12.73
C GLU A 180 4.31 7.50 -11.21
N MET A 181 4.66 6.35 -10.63
CA MET A 181 4.63 6.10 -9.20
C MET A 181 5.65 6.96 -8.46
N ILE A 182 6.91 7.00 -8.94
CA ILE A 182 7.97 7.87 -8.39
C ILE A 182 7.48 9.32 -8.37
N THR A 183 6.95 9.81 -9.50
CA THR A 183 6.49 11.19 -9.60
C THR A 183 5.37 11.47 -8.58
N THR A 184 4.41 10.55 -8.46
CA THR A 184 3.34 10.65 -7.47
C THR A 184 3.91 10.75 -6.04
N ILE A 185 4.77 9.80 -5.65
CA ILE A 185 5.39 9.78 -4.32
C ILE A 185 6.11 11.10 -4.05
N MET A 186 6.84 11.63 -5.03
CA MET A 186 7.60 12.86 -4.90
C MET A 186 6.71 14.10 -4.80
N VAL A 187 5.61 14.18 -5.56
CA VAL A 187 4.61 15.26 -5.40
C VAL A 187 4.00 15.26 -4.00
N TYR A 188 3.71 14.09 -3.44
CA TYR A 188 3.19 13.99 -2.08
C TYR A 188 4.23 14.30 -1.01
N LYS A 189 5.49 13.98 -1.26
CA LYS A 189 6.57 14.23 -0.31
C LYS A 189 6.94 15.72 -0.27
N PHE A 190 6.96 16.39 -1.42
CA PHE A 190 7.30 17.80 -1.54
C PHE A 190 6.04 18.65 -1.70
N GLU A 191 5.26 18.79 -0.63
CA GLU A 191 3.95 19.47 -0.66
C GLU A 191 4.00 20.92 -1.14
N GLN A 192 5.17 21.57 -1.02
CA GLN A 192 5.40 22.95 -1.46
C GLN A 192 5.76 23.07 -2.95
N LEU A 193 6.09 21.95 -3.61
CA LEU A 193 6.43 21.95 -5.02
C LEU A 193 5.20 21.61 -5.86
N SER A 194 5.04 22.35 -6.95
CA SER A 194 4.15 21.97 -8.03
C SER A 194 4.67 20.70 -8.70
N ARG A 195 3.75 19.99 -9.37
CA ARG A 195 4.12 18.83 -10.20
C ARG A 195 5.20 19.16 -11.23
N THR A 196 5.12 20.33 -11.87
CA THR A 196 6.13 20.76 -12.86
C THR A 196 7.51 20.92 -12.23
N GLU A 197 7.58 21.45 -11.01
CA GLU A 197 8.84 21.58 -10.27
C GLU A 197 9.39 20.21 -9.86
N VAL A 198 8.53 19.27 -9.47
CA VAL A 198 8.94 17.87 -9.20
C VAL A 198 9.43 17.18 -10.47
N GLU A 199 8.75 17.34 -11.60
CA GLU A 199 9.20 16.80 -12.90
C GLU A 199 10.57 17.37 -13.31
N GLN A 200 10.76 18.69 -13.15
CA GLN A 200 12.06 19.34 -13.36
C GLN A 200 13.13 18.82 -12.40
N MET A 201 12.80 18.68 -11.11
CA MET A 201 13.72 18.12 -10.11
C MET A 201 14.18 16.73 -10.55
N LEU A 202 13.26 15.89 -11.04
CA LEU A 202 13.53 14.52 -11.47
C LEU A 202 14.14 14.42 -12.88
N GLY A 203 14.17 15.51 -13.65
CA GLY A 203 14.70 15.54 -15.01
C GLY A 203 13.82 14.78 -16.02
N ILE A 204 12.51 14.72 -15.77
CA ILE A 204 11.54 14.02 -16.62
C ILE A 204 10.45 14.99 -17.09
N THR A 205 9.75 14.61 -18.17
CA THR A 205 8.52 15.30 -18.59
C THR A 205 7.42 14.27 -18.75
N LEU A 206 6.35 14.37 -17.95
CA LEU A 206 5.25 13.41 -18.00
C LEU A 206 3.96 14.08 -18.44
N LYS A 207 3.30 13.50 -19.44
CA LYS A 207 1.88 13.83 -19.70
C LYS A 207 1.06 13.42 -18.49
N GLU A 208 0.03 14.21 -18.12
CA GLU A 208 -0.87 13.84 -17.03
C GLU A 208 -1.41 12.42 -17.22
N THR A 209 -1.02 11.55 -16.30
CA THR A 209 -1.35 10.14 -16.35
C THR A 209 -2.65 9.85 -15.59
N ARG A 210 -3.14 8.61 -15.70
CA ARG A 210 -4.44 8.23 -15.13
C ARG A 210 -4.38 8.08 -13.61
N VAL A 211 -3.32 7.47 -13.06
CA VAL A 211 -3.18 7.23 -11.61
C VAL A 211 -3.10 8.56 -10.87
N TYR A 212 -2.32 9.51 -11.39
CA TYR A 212 -2.24 10.85 -10.82
C TYR A 212 -3.58 11.58 -10.80
N ARG A 213 -4.35 11.53 -11.90
CA ARG A 213 -5.67 12.19 -11.95
C ARG A 213 -6.63 11.58 -10.94
N GLU A 214 -6.67 10.26 -10.85
CA GLU A 214 -7.51 9.55 -9.90
C GLU A 214 -7.11 9.84 -8.45
N ILE A 215 -5.82 9.83 -8.11
CA ILE A 215 -5.33 10.13 -6.75
C ILE A 215 -5.60 11.60 -6.37
N LYS A 216 -5.37 12.53 -7.30
CA LYS A 216 -5.65 13.96 -7.08
C LYS A 216 -7.14 14.23 -6.90
N GLU A 217 -7.98 13.48 -7.61
CA GLU A 217 -9.44 13.60 -7.50
C GLU A 217 -9.95 13.03 -6.18
N GLU A 218 -9.45 11.87 -5.75
CA GLU A 218 -9.71 11.30 -4.41
C GLU A 218 -9.29 12.26 -3.30
N GLY A 219 -8.05 12.76 -3.32
CA GLY A 219 -7.57 13.70 -2.32
C GLY A 219 -8.38 15.01 -2.27
N ARG A 220 -8.97 15.42 -3.40
CA ARG A 220 -9.89 16.57 -3.46
C ARG A 220 -11.28 16.24 -2.89
N GLN A 221 -11.76 15.02 -3.09
CA GLN A 221 -13.03 14.56 -2.53
C GLN A 221 -12.94 14.39 -1.01
N GLU A 222 -11.85 13.80 -0.50
CA GLU A 222 -11.58 13.63 0.93
C GLU A 222 -11.49 14.98 1.65
N GLY A 223 -10.67 15.92 1.14
CA GLY A 223 -10.55 17.26 1.76
C GLY A 223 -11.87 18.05 1.80
N ARG A 224 -12.81 17.77 0.87
CA ARG A 224 -14.17 18.34 0.93
C ARG A 224 -15.06 17.66 1.96
N GLN A 225 -14.86 16.37 2.22
CA GLN A 225 -15.60 15.63 3.24
C GLN A 225 -15.11 15.99 4.64
N GLU A 226 -13.79 16.04 4.85
CA GLU A 226 -13.17 16.49 6.10
C GLU A 226 -13.61 17.90 6.47
N GLY A 227 -13.47 18.87 5.55
CA GLY A 227 -13.91 20.25 5.82
C GLY A 227 -15.42 20.40 6.07
N ARG A 228 -16.26 19.49 5.57
CA ARG A 228 -17.71 19.46 5.90
C ARG A 228 -17.99 18.85 7.28
N GLN A 229 -17.17 17.90 7.72
CA GLN A 229 -17.32 17.29 9.03
C GLN A 229 -16.81 18.24 10.13
N GLU A 230 -15.65 18.87 9.92
CA GLU A 230 -15.10 19.88 10.84
C GLU A 230 -16.04 21.08 10.99
N GLY A 231 -16.51 21.66 9.89
CA GLY A 231 -17.47 22.78 9.95
C GLY A 231 -18.82 22.44 10.60
N ARG A 232 -19.22 21.15 10.62
CA ARG A 232 -20.42 20.68 11.35
C ARG A 232 -20.17 20.46 12.85
N GLN A 233 -18.94 20.16 13.24
CA GLN A 233 -18.56 20.03 14.65
C GLN A 233 -18.34 21.40 15.29
N GLU A 234 -17.70 22.34 14.59
CA GLU A 234 -17.50 23.71 15.08
C GLU A 234 -18.82 24.49 15.18
N GLY A 235 -19.75 24.30 14.25
CA GLY A 235 -21.09 24.94 14.31
C GLY A 235 -22.05 24.34 15.35
N ARG A 236 -21.61 23.32 16.12
CA ARG A 236 -22.39 22.69 17.21
C ARG A 236 -21.81 22.96 18.60
N GLN A 237 -20.71 23.71 18.71
CA GLN A 237 -20.26 24.35 19.95
C GLN A 237 -20.85 25.75 20.04
#